data_AF-A0A920MPK0-F1
#
_entry.id   AF-A0A920MPK0-F1
#
_cell.length_a   1.000
_cell.length_b   1.000
_cell.length_c   1.000
_cell.angle_alpha   90.00
_cell.angle_beta   90.00
_cell.angle_gamma   90.00
#
_symmetry.space_group_name_H-M   'P 1'
#
loop_
_entity.id
_entity.type
_entity.pdbx_description
1 polymer ?
#
loop_
_entity_poly.entity_id
_entity_poly.type
_entity_poly.pdbx_seq_one_letter_code
_entity_poly.pdbx_strand_id
1 'polypeptide(L)'
;MRGITNFPDHFIFTKNHILETEDKAKELKANYILTTEKDWIRIKELDPEFPFIVIDIGIRTVDEPRLINIINKKLYSISGPYPMQKQHQQM
;
A
#
# COMPACT_ATOMS: atom_id res chain seq x y z
N MET A 1 7.58 21.96 -19.00
CA MET A 1 7.94 22.28 -17.61
C MET A 1 7.28 21.22 -16.72
N ARG A 2 7.91 20.76 -15.65
CA ARG A 2 7.30 19.79 -14.72
C ARG A 2 6.95 20.50 -13.42
N GLY A 3 5.70 20.39 -12.98
CA GLY A 3 5.27 20.85 -11.66
C GLY A 3 5.57 19.82 -10.60
N ILE A 4 5.93 20.27 -9.40
CA ILE A 4 6.07 19.43 -8.21
C ILE A 4 5.24 20.05 -7.09
N THR A 5 4.47 19.21 -6.40
CA THR A 5 3.75 19.56 -5.17
C THR A 5 4.07 18.46 -4.17
N ASN A 6 4.63 18.84 -3.02
CA ASN A 6 5.07 17.90 -1.99
C ASN A 6 4.13 17.98 -0.80
N PHE A 7 3.78 16.81 -0.26
CA PHE A 7 2.99 16.68 0.96
C PHE A 7 3.81 15.90 2.01
N PRO A 8 3.65 16.21 3.31
CA PRO A 8 4.30 15.45 4.36
C PRO A 8 3.76 14.02 4.43
N ASP A 9 4.47 13.15 5.14
CA ASP A 9 3.96 11.79 5.36
C ASP A 9 2.65 11.83 6.15
N HIS A 10 1.79 10.84 5.89
CA HIS A 10 0.45 10.72 6.46
C HIS A 10 -0.48 11.92 6.21
N PHE A 11 -0.21 12.76 5.21
CA PHE A 11 -1.04 13.92 4.90
C PHE A 11 -2.51 13.60 4.64
N ILE A 12 -3.40 14.37 5.27
CA ILE A 12 -4.84 14.25 5.09
C ILE A 12 -5.26 15.22 4.00
N PHE A 13 -5.63 14.69 2.84
CA PHE A 13 -6.08 15.51 1.73
C PHE A 13 -7.47 16.09 2.02
N THR A 14 -7.68 17.31 1.54
CA THR A 14 -8.99 17.97 1.54
C THR A 14 -9.32 18.34 0.11
N LYS A 15 -10.60 18.59 -0.19
CA LYS A 15 -11.03 18.98 -1.53
C LYS A 15 -10.29 20.22 -2.04
N ASN A 16 -10.01 21.20 -1.17
CA ASN A 16 -9.25 22.39 -1.53
C ASN A 16 -7.83 22.06 -1.98
N HIS A 17 -7.14 21.15 -1.30
CA HIS A 17 -5.79 20.72 -1.71
C HIS A 17 -5.79 20.06 -3.10
N ILE A 18 -6.85 19.32 -3.43
CA ILE A 18 -7.01 18.72 -4.76
C ILE A 18 -7.22 19.82 -5.79
N LEU A 19 -8.18 20.73 -5.57
CA LEU A 19 -8.45 21.85 -6.46
C LEU A 19 -7.20 22.69 -6.74
N GLU A 20 -6.44 23.05 -5.71
CA GLU A 20 -5.17 23.80 -5.85
C GLU A 20 -4.14 23.03 -6.70
N THR A 21 -4.07 21.71 -6.52
CA THR A 21 -3.15 20.85 -7.29
C THR A 21 -3.57 20.77 -8.76
N GLU A 22 -4.88 20.66 -9.02
CA GLU A 22 -5.44 20.64 -10.38
C GLU A 22 -5.29 21.97 -11.10
N ASP A 23 -5.53 23.09 -10.41
CA ASP A 23 -5.38 24.41 -10.99
C ASP A 23 -3.92 24.69 -11.34
N LYS A 24 -2.99 24.32 -10.48
CA LYS A 24 -1.56 24.35 -10.79
C LYS A 24 -1.19 23.45 -11.98
N ALA A 25 -1.82 22.28 -12.12
CA ALA A 25 -1.59 21.40 -13.27
C ALA A 25 -2.10 22.04 -14.57
N LYS A 26 -3.29 22.68 -14.55
CA LYS A 26 -3.86 23.43 -15.68
C LYS A 26 -2.98 24.62 -16.07
N GLU A 27 -2.52 25.41 -15.11
CA GLU A 27 -1.60 26.54 -15.32
C GLU A 27 -0.30 26.11 -16.01
N LEU A 28 0.24 24.97 -15.58
CA LEU A 28 1.45 24.38 -16.17
C LEU A 28 1.19 23.65 -17.48
N LYS A 29 -0.06 23.61 -17.96
CA LYS A 29 -0.51 22.87 -19.15
C LYS A 29 -0.11 21.40 -19.10
N ALA A 30 -0.16 20.81 -17.91
CA ALA A 30 0.07 19.38 -17.74
C ALA A 30 -1.08 18.59 -18.38
N ASN A 31 -0.78 17.37 -18.83
CA ASN A 31 -1.82 16.43 -19.30
C ASN A 31 -2.29 15.50 -18.18
N TYR A 32 -1.45 15.27 -17.17
CA TYR A 32 -1.70 14.33 -16.08
C TYR A 32 -1.04 14.81 -14.79
N ILE A 33 -1.63 14.46 -13.65
CA ILE A 33 -0.97 14.51 -12.35
C ILE A 33 -0.46 13.11 -12.02
N LEU A 34 0.80 12.99 -11.64
CA LEU A 34 1.41 11.72 -11.25
C LEU A 34 1.41 11.61 -9.73
N THR A 35 0.94 10.49 -9.20
CA THR A 35 0.94 10.21 -7.76
C THR A 35 1.27 8.74 -7.46
N THR A 36 1.40 8.39 -6.18
CA THR A 36 1.59 7.02 -5.71
C THR A 36 0.24 6.37 -5.39
N GLU A 37 0.18 5.04 -5.39
CA GLU A 37 -1.02 4.30 -4.95
C GLU A 37 -1.44 4.68 -3.52
N LYS A 38 -0.45 4.85 -2.62
CA LYS A 38 -0.68 5.22 -1.22
C LYS A 38 -1.48 6.52 -1.10
N ASP A 39 -1.09 7.55 -1.84
CA ASP A 39 -1.77 8.84 -1.79
C ASP A 39 -3.10 8.80 -2.56
N TRP A 40 -3.14 8.04 -3.67
CA TRP A 40 -4.34 7.88 -4.49
C TRP A 40 -5.53 7.33 -3.71
N ILE A 41 -5.31 6.40 -2.77
CA ILE A 41 -6.38 5.86 -1.90
C ILE A 41 -7.13 6.98 -1.18
N ARG A 42 -6.44 8.05 -0.77
CA ARG A 42 -7.02 9.20 -0.07
C ARG A 42 -7.59 10.23 -1.03
N ILE A 43 -6.93 10.44 -2.17
CA ILE A 43 -7.32 11.44 -3.17
C ILE A 43 -8.62 11.04 -3.87
N LYS A 44 -8.77 9.77 -4.26
CA LYS A 44 -9.94 9.31 -5.04
C LYS A 44 -11.29 9.53 -4.35
N GLU A 45 -11.30 9.56 -3.01
CA GLU A 45 -12.51 9.81 -2.21
C GLU A 45 -12.98 11.27 -2.29
N LEU A 46 -12.12 12.16 -2.78
CA LEU A 46 -12.39 13.59 -2.93
C LEU A 46 -12.89 13.96 -4.33
N ASP A 47 -13.08 12.95 -5.20
CA ASP A 47 -13.62 13.07 -6.56
C ASP A 47 -12.87 14.08 -7.43
N PRO A 48 -11.56 13.84 -7.71
CA PRO A 48 -10.78 14.71 -8.58
C PRO A 48 -11.31 14.70 -10.01
N GLU A 49 -11.30 15.85 -10.67
CA GLU A 49 -11.73 15.99 -12.08
C GLU A 49 -10.56 15.88 -13.05
N PHE A 50 -9.35 16.26 -12.61
CA PHE A 50 -8.16 16.22 -13.45
C PHE A 50 -7.66 14.78 -13.59
N PRO A 51 -7.14 14.38 -14.75
CA PRO A 51 -6.63 13.02 -14.95
C PRO A 51 -5.37 12.72 -14.11
N PHE A 52 -5.42 11.65 -13.32
CA PHE A 52 -4.29 11.13 -12.55
C PHE A 52 -3.68 9.88 -13.18
N ILE A 53 -2.35 9.77 -13.10
CA ILE A 53 -1.60 8.53 -13.27
C ILE A 53 -1.11 8.09 -11.90
N VAL A 54 -1.39 6.83 -11.56
CA VAL A 54 -1.02 6.24 -10.26
C VAL A 54 0.10 5.24 -10.48
N ILE A 55 1.23 5.45 -9.81
CA ILE A 55 2.36 4.52 -9.83
C ILE A 55 2.22 3.52 -8.68
N ASP A 56 2.28 2.25 -9.05
CA ASP A 56 2.43 1.11 -8.14
C ASP A 56 3.91 0.67 -8.05
N ILE A 57 4.29 0.11 -6.91
CA ILE A 57 5.61 -0.45 -6.63
C ILE A 57 5.45 -1.94 -6.30
N GLY A 58 5.89 -2.79 -7.23
CA GLY A 58 5.96 -4.23 -7.01
C GLY A 58 7.28 -4.67 -6.34
N ILE A 59 7.18 -5.45 -5.27
CA ILE A 59 8.35 -6.11 -4.64
C ILE A 59 8.37 -7.57 -5.08
N ARG A 60 9.55 -8.07 -5.46
CA ARG A 60 9.76 -9.48 -5.84
C ARG A 60 10.85 -10.10 -4.97
N THR A 61 10.68 -11.37 -4.63
CA THR A 61 11.67 -12.15 -3.89
C THR A 61 12.38 -13.13 -4.83
N VAL A 62 13.70 -13.22 -4.72
CA VAL A 62 14.52 -14.11 -5.57
C VAL A 62 14.27 -15.59 -5.25
N ASP A 63 14.03 -15.92 -3.98
CA ASP A 63 13.76 -17.28 -3.49
C ASP A 63 12.48 -17.28 -2.64
N GLU A 64 11.35 -17.16 -3.32
CA GLU A 64 10.01 -17.15 -2.72
C GLU A 64 9.73 -18.43 -1.90
N PRO A 65 10.08 -19.66 -2.37
CA PRO A 65 9.88 -20.88 -1.56
C PRO A 65 10.59 -20.83 -0.21
N ARG A 66 11.82 -20.30 -0.15
CA ARG A 66 12.55 -20.15 1.11
C ARG A 66 11.89 -19.13 2.03
N LEU A 67 11.43 -18.00 1.50
CA LEU A 67 10.71 -17.00 2.30
C LEU A 67 9.44 -17.60 2.94
N ILE A 68 8.64 -18.31 2.14
CA ILE A 68 7.43 -19.00 2.63
C ILE A 68 7.78 -20.02 3.73
N ASN A 69 8.85 -20.80 3.56
CA ASN A 69 9.29 -21.75 4.58
C ASN A 69 9.68 -21.04 5.90
N ILE A 70 10.37 -19.90 5.83
CA ILE A 70 10.75 -19.10 7.02
C ILE A 70 9.49 -18.57 7.73
N ILE A 71 8.52 -18.05 6.97
CA ILE A 71 7.25 -17.54 7.51
C ILE A 71 6.49 -18.68 8.21
N ASN A 72 6.34 -19.83 7.53
CA ASN A 72 5.65 -20.99 8.08
C ASN A 72 6.30 -21.50 9.36
N LYS A 73 7.63 -21.66 9.37
CA LYS A 73 8.35 -22.08 10.59
C LYS A 73 8.08 -21.15 11.77
N LYS A 74 8.04 -19.83 11.55
CA LYS A 74 7.71 -18.88 12.62
C LYS A 74 6.25 -19.00 13.07
N LEU A 75 5.29 -19.06 12.15
CA LEU A 75 3.86 -19.17 12.48
C LEU A 75 3.54 -20.47 13.25
N TYR A 76 4.08 -21.60 12.81
CA TYR A 76 3.88 -22.91 13.45
C TYR A 76 4.77 -23.15 14.67
N SER A 77 5.80 -22.33 14.91
CA SER A 77 6.57 -22.38 16.16
C SER A 77 5.86 -21.70 17.33
N ILE A 78 4.90 -20.80 17.06
CA ILE A 78 4.09 -20.12 18.09
C ILE A 78 2.91 -20.99 18.55
N SER A 79 2.47 -21.91 17.70
CA SER A 79 1.52 -22.97 18.06
C SER A 79 2.28 -24.20 18.58
N GLY A 80 2.70 -24.15 19.85
CA GLY A 80 3.25 -25.31 20.54
C GLY A 80 2.31 -26.53 20.43
N PRO A 81 2.83 -27.77 20.54
CA PRO A 81 2.04 -28.96 20.30
C PRO A 81 0.84 -29.00 21.26
N TYR A 82 -0.37 -29.13 20.72
CA TYR A 82 -1.54 -29.48 21.52
C TYR A 82 -1.20 -30.74 22.33
N PRO A 83 -1.49 -30.78 23.65
CA PRO A 83 -1.20 -31.96 24.44
C PRO A 83 -2.04 -33.12 23.88
N MET A 84 -1.37 -34.07 23.22
CA MET A 84 -2.00 -35.33 22.84
C MET A 84 -2.45 -36.02 24.14
N GLN A 85 -3.75 -36.24 24.27
CA GLN A 85 -4.30 -37.04 25.37
C GLN A 85 -3.63 -38.42 25.30
N LYS A 86 -2.92 -38.80 26.36
CA LYS A 86 -2.37 -40.15 26.51
C LYS A 86 -3.55 -41.11 26.45
N GLN A 87 -3.59 -41.96 25.43
CA GLN A 87 -4.50 -43.10 25.42
C GLN A 87 -4.20 -43.92 26.68
N HIS A 88 -5.21 -44.08 27.53
CA HIS A 88 -5.19 -45.06 28.62
C HIS A 88 -4.93 -46.42 27.98
N GLN A 89 -3.74 -46.98 28.19
CA GLN A 89 -3.56 -48.42 28.07
C GLN A 89 -4.36 -49.06 29.20
N GLN A 90 -5.52 -49.61 28.85
CA GLN A 90 -6.17 -50.62 29.69
C GLN A 90 -5.40 -51.92 29.50
N MET A 91 -4.70 -52.36 30.55
CA MET A 91 -4.48 -53.80 30.81
C MET A 91 -5.46 -54.21 31.89
#